data_AF-A0A537NSH4-F1
#
_entry.id   AF-A0A537NSH4-F1
#
_cell.length_a   1.000
_cell.length_b   1.000
_cell.length_c   1.000
_cell.angle_alpha   90.00
_cell.angle_beta   90.00
_cell.angle_gamma   90.00
#
_symmetry.space_group_name_H-M   'P 1'
#
loop_
_entity.id
_entity.type
_entity.pdbx_description
1 polymer ?
#
loop_
_entity_poly.entity_id
_entity_poly.type
_entity_poly.pdbx_seq_one_letter_code
_entity_poly.pdbx_strand_id
1 'polypeptide(L)'
;QIELNLERRRWMDDDLGPYYILVNVADQELKVVKDGKTVHTARLVVGKPYARTPVFSDKMRYIVFNPYWNVPPNIANDEYLPKLRRDPGVLEREHIRVFASSGSEVNPYSVNWSAISRMPYSLRQDSGGKNALGKVKFMFPNRFNVYLHDTPSKSLFNKDLRIFSHGCMRVENPLDLAELLLADQGWSRARIDSTIA
;
A
#
# COMPACT_ATOMS: atom_id res chain seq x y z
N GLN A 1 6.14 -20.76 -22.14
CA GLN A 1 5.39 -19.55 -21.73
C GLN A 1 3.88 -19.79 -21.63
N ILE A 2 3.26 -20.51 -22.58
CA ILE A 2 1.82 -20.83 -22.56
C ILE A 2 1.44 -21.73 -21.38
N GLU A 3 2.18 -22.82 -21.13
CA GLU A 3 1.94 -23.72 -19.98
C GLU A 3 1.98 -22.99 -18.62
N LEU A 4 2.94 -22.09 -18.43
CA LEU A 4 3.05 -21.31 -17.20
C LEU A 4 1.86 -20.37 -16.99
N ASN A 5 1.30 -19.82 -18.07
CA ASN A 5 0.09 -18.98 -18.01
C ASN A 5 -1.18 -19.82 -17.82
N LEU A 6 -1.22 -21.05 -18.35
CA LEU A 6 -2.31 -22.01 -18.10
C LEU A 6 -2.32 -22.47 -16.64
N GLU A 7 -1.15 -22.73 -16.05
CA GLU A 7 -1.03 -23.03 -14.63
C GLU A 7 -1.46 -21.83 -13.77
N ARG A 8 -1.08 -20.60 -14.12
CA ARG A 8 -1.57 -19.40 -13.41
C ARG A 8 -3.10 -19.26 -13.48
N ARG A 9 -3.71 -19.62 -14.61
CA ARG A 9 -5.17 -19.63 -14.77
C ARG A 9 -5.83 -20.71 -13.91
N ARG A 10 -5.21 -21.88 -13.74
CA ARG A 10 -5.71 -22.95 -12.85
C ARG A 10 -5.72 -22.56 -11.37
N TRP A 11 -4.93 -21.55 -10.98
CA TRP A 11 -4.86 -21.05 -9.61
C TRP A 11 -5.78 -19.85 -9.37
N MET A 12 -6.46 -19.36 -10.42
CA MET A 12 -7.54 -18.38 -10.27
C MET A 12 -8.85 -19.13 -10.01
N ASP A 13 -9.70 -18.59 -9.13
CA ASP A 13 -11.04 -19.15 -8.93
C ASP A 13 -11.78 -19.22 -10.28
N ASP A 14 -12.42 -20.36 -10.54
CA ASP A 14 -13.13 -20.61 -11.80
C ASP A 14 -14.30 -19.62 -12.02
N ASP A 15 -14.83 -19.04 -10.93
CA ASP A 15 -15.83 -17.99 -10.95
C ASP A 15 -15.42 -16.81 -10.04
N LEU A 16 -15.07 -15.69 -10.66
CA LEU A 16 -14.75 -14.41 -9.99
C LEU A 16 -16.01 -13.57 -9.69
N GLY A 17 -17.19 -14.05 -10.09
CA GLY A 17 -18.44 -13.32 -10.07
C GLY A 17 -18.52 -12.21 -11.13
N PRO A 18 -19.63 -11.46 -11.15
CA PRO A 18 -19.87 -10.43 -12.15
C PRO A 18 -19.08 -9.14 -11.89
N TYR A 19 -18.54 -8.92 -10.68
CA TYR A 19 -17.82 -7.70 -10.33
C TYR A 19 -16.56 -7.99 -9.52
N TYR A 20 -15.39 -7.73 -10.10
CA TYR A 20 -14.10 -8.03 -9.48
C TYR A 20 -13.00 -7.06 -9.90
N ILE A 21 -11.91 -7.07 -9.12
CA ILE A 21 -10.67 -6.36 -9.42
C ILE A 21 -9.64 -7.39 -9.84
N LEU A 22 -9.06 -7.22 -11.02
CA LEU A 22 -7.98 -8.04 -11.54
C LEU A 22 -6.68 -7.24 -11.48
N VAL A 23 -5.67 -7.77 -10.78
CA VAL A 23 -4.33 -7.20 -10.75
C VAL A 23 -3.39 -8.08 -11.56
N ASN A 24 -2.89 -7.55 -12.67
CA ASN A 24 -1.83 -8.20 -13.43
C ASN A 24 -0.47 -7.68 -12.97
N VAL A 25 0.22 -8.46 -12.13
CA VAL A 25 1.54 -8.09 -11.58
C VAL A 25 2.62 -7.96 -12.66
N ALA A 26 2.53 -8.77 -13.73
CA ALA A 26 3.50 -8.75 -14.82
C ALA A 26 3.34 -7.50 -15.71
N ASP A 27 2.09 -7.14 -16.00
CA ASP A 27 1.74 -5.97 -16.81
C ASP A 27 1.70 -4.67 -15.97
N GLN A 28 1.76 -4.81 -14.64
CA GLN A 28 1.70 -3.70 -13.68
C GLN A 28 0.46 -2.83 -13.92
N GLU A 29 -0.68 -3.50 -14.08
CA GLU A 29 -1.97 -2.93 -14.41
C GLU A 29 -3.06 -3.54 -13.52
N LEU A 30 -4.00 -2.70 -13.10
CA LEU A 30 -5.24 -3.05 -12.43
C LEU A 30 -6.41 -2.84 -13.39
N LYS A 31 -7.34 -3.79 -13.40
CA LYS A 31 -8.63 -3.66 -14.09
C LYS A 31 -9.76 -3.86 -13.09
N VAL A 32 -10.80 -3.05 -13.20
CA VAL A 32 -12.10 -3.34 -12.60
C VAL A 32 -12.98 -3.90 -13.69
N VAL A 33 -13.53 -5.10 -13.47
CA VAL A 33 -14.36 -5.80 -14.43
C VAL A 33 -15.77 -5.91 -13.87
N LYS A 34 -16.75 -5.49 -14.68
CA LYS A 34 -18.19 -5.62 -14.41
C LYS A 34 -18.87 -6.30 -15.58
N ASP A 35 -19.57 -7.40 -15.34
CA ASP A 35 -20.29 -8.19 -16.34
C ASP A 35 -19.42 -8.55 -17.57
N GLY A 36 -18.18 -8.96 -17.29
CA GLY A 36 -17.18 -9.31 -18.32
C GLY A 36 -16.54 -8.11 -19.06
N LYS A 37 -16.96 -6.87 -18.77
CA LYS A 37 -16.41 -5.66 -19.38
C LYS A 37 -15.47 -4.94 -18.43
N THR A 38 -14.32 -4.50 -18.93
CA THR A 38 -13.44 -3.62 -18.15
C THR A 38 -14.08 -2.23 -18.05
N VAL A 39 -14.38 -1.80 -16.83
CA VAL A 39 -15.01 -0.49 -16.55
C VAL A 39 -14.01 0.54 -16.01
N HIS A 40 -12.82 0.10 -15.60
CA HIS A 40 -11.73 0.98 -15.16
C HIS A 40 -10.39 0.28 -15.28
N THR A 41 -9.34 1.08 -15.54
CA THR A 41 -7.95 0.64 -15.61
C THR A 41 -7.05 1.61 -14.87
N ALA A 42 -6.07 1.10 -14.15
CA ALA A 42 -5.05 1.93 -13.48
C ALA A 42 -3.67 1.28 -13.57
N ARG A 43 -2.62 2.10 -13.72
CA ARG A 43 -1.25 1.62 -13.58
C ARG A 43 -0.93 1.27 -12.14
N LEU A 44 -0.07 0.29 -11.96
CA LEU A 44 0.43 -0.14 -10.65
C LEU A 44 1.95 0.03 -10.51
N VAL A 45 2.38 0.25 -9.28
CA VAL A 45 3.77 -0.03 -8.84
C VAL A 45 3.74 -1.25 -7.92
N VAL A 46 4.51 -2.27 -8.27
CA VAL A 46 4.51 -3.58 -7.61
C VAL A 46 5.81 -3.85 -6.85
N GLY A 47 5.82 -4.97 -6.12
CA GLY A 47 6.91 -5.40 -5.25
C GLY A 47 8.22 -5.71 -5.99
N LYS A 48 9.34 -5.33 -5.40
CA LYS A 48 10.69 -5.62 -5.90
C LYS A 48 10.97 -7.13 -6.02
N PRO A 49 11.97 -7.58 -6.80
CA PRO A 49 12.24 -9.02 -6.97
C PRO A 49 12.52 -9.78 -5.66
N TYR A 50 13.03 -9.08 -4.65
CA TYR A 50 13.30 -9.60 -3.30
C TYR A 50 12.15 -9.34 -2.30
N ALA A 51 11.07 -8.68 -2.74
CA ALA A 51 9.85 -8.40 -1.98
C ALA A 51 8.64 -8.47 -2.92
N ARG A 52 8.46 -9.62 -3.58
CA ARG A 52 7.51 -9.79 -4.69
C ARG A 52 6.07 -9.67 -4.20
N THR A 53 5.23 -9.04 -5.02
CA THR A 53 3.78 -9.09 -4.81
C THR A 53 3.29 -10.54 -4.96
N PRO A 54 2.62 -11.12 -3.95
CA PRO A 54 2.12 -12.48 -4.00
C PRO A 54 0.94 -12.61 -4.98
N VAL A 55 0.74 -13.82 -5.52
CA VAL A 55 -0.40 -14.14 -6.41
C VAL A 55 -1.45 -14.89 -5.59
N PHE A 56 -2.65 -14.33 -5.48
CA PHE A 56 -3.79 -14.88 -4.73
C PHE A 56 -5.09 -14.14 -5.06
N SER A 57 -6.23 -14.68 -4.63
CA SER A 57 -7.55 -14.03 -4.63
C SER A 57 -8.05 -13.81 -3.19
N ASP A 58 -8.73 -12.69 -2.94
CA ASP A 58 -9.46 -12.42 -1.69
C ASP A 58 -10.49 -11.31 -1.90
N LYS A 59 -11.42 -11.15 -0.95
CA LYS A 59 -12.48 -10.14 -1.00
C LYS A 59 -12.01 -8.82 -0.40
N MET A 60 -12.19 -7.73 -1.13
CA MET A 60 -12.09 -6.38 -0.57
C MET A 60 -13.19 -6.17 0.47
N ARG A 61 -12.80 -5.69 1.66
CA ARG A 61 -13.68 -5.52 2.81
C ARG A 61 -14.00 -4.06 3.10
N TYR A 62 -13.00 -3.18 3.03
CA TYR A 62 -13.18 -1.76 3.34
C TYR A 62 -12.09 -0.89 2.72
N ILE A 63 -12.35 0.41 2.67
CA ILE A 63 -11.43 1.45 2.19
C ILE A 63 -11.16 2.40 3.36
N VAL A 64 -9.91 2.83 3.50
CA VAL A 64 -9.47 3.78 4.53
C VAL A 64 -8.96 5.04 3.85
N PHE A 65 -9.64 6.17 4.11
CA PHE A 65 -9.19 7.50 3.71
C PHE A 65 -8.25 8.09 4.77
N ASN A 66 -7.27 8.89 4.33
CA ASN A 66 -6.23 9.48 5.19
C ASN A 66 -5.60 8.49 6.19
N PRO A 67 -5.09 7.33 5.72
CA PRO A 67 -4.60 6.29 6.62
C PRO A 67 -3.34 6.74 7.39
N TYR A 68 -3.22 6.32 8.64
CA TYR A 68 -1.90 6.21 9.26
C TYR A 68 -1.11 5.08 8.61
N TRP A 69 0.21 5.26 8.53
CA TRP A 69 1.09 4.17 8.12
C TRP A 69 1.86 3.62 9.32
N ASN A 70 1.49 2.42 9.76
CA ASN A 70 2.31 1.66 10.70
C ASN A 70 3.45 1.01 9.92
N VAL A 71 4.68 1.45 10.19
CA VAL A 71 5.86 1.01 9.45
C VAL A 71 6.11 -0.48 9.76
N PRO A 72 6.15 -1.35 8.75
CA PRO A 72 6.45 -2.77 8.94
C PRO A 72 7.81 -2.99 9.63
N PRO A 73 7.96 -4.03 10.47
CA PRO A 73 9.20 -4.28 11.21
C PRO A 73 10.46 -4.35 10.34
N ASN A 74 10.39 -4.97 9.17
CA ASN A 74 11.52 -5.02 8.24
C ASN A 74 11.93 -3.62 7.76
N ILE A 75 11.00 -2.77 7.35
CA ILE A 75 11.30 -1.38 6.94
C ILE A 75 11.84 -0.57 8.13
N ALA A 76 11.27 -0.76 9.33
CA ALA A 76 11.76 -0.10 10.53
C ALA A 76 13.21 -0.48 10.87
N ASN A 77 13.60 -1.74 10.67
CA ASN A 77 14.96 -2.24 10.90
C ASN A 77 15.93 -1.91 9.77
N ASP A 78 15.52 -2.10 8.53
CA ASP A 78 16.43 -2.07 7.37
C ASP A 78 16.59 -0.66 6.79
N GLU A 79 15.58 0.20 6.96
CA GLU A 79 15.58 1.56 6.40
C GLU A 79 15.64 2.64 7.48
N TYR A 80 14.83 2.56 8.53
CA TYR A 80 14.75 3.63 9.54
C TYR A 80 15.84 3.55 10.60
N LEU A 81 16.13 2.37 11.15
CA LEU A 81 17.16 2.23 12.18
C LEU A 81 18.54 2.77 11.74
N PRO A 82 19.03 2.51 10.51
CA PRO A 82 20.28 3.10 10.04
C PRO A 82 20.22 4.63 9.91
N LYS A 83 19.06 5.19 9.52
CA LYS A 83 18.86 6.66 9.45
C LYS A 83 18.84 7.28 10.85
N LEU A 84 18.12 6.66 11.79
CA LEU A 84 18.01 7.10 13.18
C LEU A 84 19.35 7.13 13.92
N ARG A 85 20.24 6.16 13.63
CA ARG A 85 21.61 6.17 14.15
C ARG A 85 22.43 7.38 13.69
N ARG A 86 22.11 7.94 12.53
CA ARG A 86 22.80 9.12 11.96
C ARG A 86 22.12 10.42 12.39
N ASP A 87 20.80 10.46 12.35
CA ASP A 87 19.99 11.62 12.66
C ASP A 87 18.56 11.22 13.06
N PRO A 88 18.21 11.33 14.36
CA PRO A 88 16.84 11.09 14.84
C PRO A 88 15.79 12.04 14.24
N GLY A 89 16.19 13.24 13.82
CA GLY A 89 15.31 14.26 13.24
C GLY A 89 14.68 13.86 11.91
N VAL A 90 15.12 12.75 11.30
CA VAL A 90 14.47 12.17 10.12
C VAL A 90 13.01 11.85 10.37
N LEU A 91 12.66 11.38 11.58
CA LEU A 91 11.28 11.02 11.89
C LEU A 91 10.37 12.25 11.89
N GLU A 92 10.83 13.36 12.45
CA GLU A 92 10.07 14.62 12.47
C GLU A 92 9.83 15.13 11.05
N ARG A 93 10.85 15.15 10.18
CA ARG A 93 10.73 15.58 8.78
C ARG A 93 9.79 14.73 7.95
N GLU A 94 9.63 13.47 8.33
CA GLU A 94 8.74 12.49 7.70
C GLU A 94 7.40 12.33 8.45
N HIS A 95 7.16 13.09 9.52
CA HIS A 95 5.96 13.00 10.39
C HIS A 95 5.72 11.60 10.98
N ILE A 96 6.79 10.97 11.45
CA ILE A 96 6.79 9.65 12.07
C ILE A 96 6.95 9.81 13.58
N ARG A 97 6.07 9.14 14.32
CA ARG A 97 6.12 9.04 15.77
C ARG A 97 6.63 7.66 16.20
N VAL A 98 7.25 7.61 17.37
CA VAL A 98 7.82 6.41 17.96
C VAL A 98 6.97 6.00 19.15
N PHE A 99 6.62 4.72 19.24
CA PHE A 99 5.83 4.18 20.34
C PHE A 99 6.53 3.00 21.00
N ALA A 100 6.52 2.97 22.32
CA ALA A 100 6.92 1.81 23.11
C ALA A 100 5.88 0.68 22.98
N SER A 101 6.26 -0.52 23.43
CA SER A 101 5.35 -1.68 23.48
C SER A 101 4.12 -1.43 24.38
N SER A 102 4.23 -0.53 25.36
CA SER A 102 3.12 -0.05 26.19
C SER A 102 2.12 0.84 25.45
N GLY A 103 2.44 1.27 24.22
CA GLY A 103 1.67 2.26 23.47
C GLY A 103 2.01 3.72 23.79
N SER A 104 2.89 3.98 24.76
CA SER A 104 3.35 5.33 25.10
C SER A 104 4.23 5.91 24.00
N GLU A 105 4.02 7.19 23.65
CA GLU A 105 4.87 7.90 22.70
C GLU A 105 6.26 8.15 23.31
N VAL A 106 7.30 7.95 22.51
CA VAL A 106 8.72 8.06 22.90
C VAL A 106 9.35 9.21 22.12
N ASN A 107 10.03 10.10 22.83
CA ASN A 107 10.82 11.15 22.19
C ASN A 107 12.01 10.50 21.46
N PRO A 108 12.16 10.65 20.12
CA PRO A 108 13.27 10.05 19.40
C PRO A 108 14.64 10.52 19.88
N TYR A 109 14.76 11.73 20.43
CA TYR A 109 16.02 12.28 20.91
C TYR A 109 16.45 11.73 22.28
N SER A 110 15.56 11.07 23.04
CA SER A 110 15.92 10.44 24.32
C SER A 110 16.43 9.01 24.18
N VAL A 111 16.43 8.46 22.96
CA VAL A 111 16.80 7.07 22.67
C VAL A 111 18.25 7.01 22.17
N ASN A 112 19.07 6.14 22.77
CA ASN A 112 20.40 5.84 22.23
C ASN A 112 20.30 4.85 21.06
N TRP A 113 19.99 5.35 19.86
CA TRP A 113 19.84 4.54 18.64
C TRP A 113 21.09 3.75 18.25
N SER A 114 22.27 4.24 18.63
CA SER A 114 23.56 3.59 18.33
C SER A 114 23.72 2.24 19.04
N ALA A 115 23.10 2.10 20.22
CA ALA A 115 23.11 0.87 21.02
C ALA A 115 22.04 -0.15 20.60
N ILE A 116 21.12 0.22 19.72
CA ILE A 116 20.00 -0.63 19.31
C ILE A 116 20.44 -1.50 18.13
N SER A 117 20.45 -2.83 18.32
CA SER A 117 20.73 -3.80 17.25
C SER A 117 19.51 -4.12 16.38
N ARG A 118 18.31 -4.13 16.98
CA ARG A 118 17.02 -4.39 16.34
C ARG A 118 15.97 -3.44 16.90
N MET A 119 15.14 -2.86 16.03
CA MET A 119 14.09 -1.90 16.37
C MET A 119 13.13 -2.47 17.42
N PRO A 120 13.09 -1.93 18.66
CA PRO A 120 12.18 -2.38 19.71
C PRO A 120 10.88 -1.55 19.75
N TYR A 121 10.82 -0.46 19.00
CA TYR A 121 9.70 0.48 18.97
C TYR A 121 8.83 0.27 17.73
N SER A 122 7.56 0.66 17.86
CA SER A 122 6.70 0.81 16.69
C SER A 122 6.86 2.22 16.10
N LEU A 123 6.96 2.30 14.78
CA LEU A 123 6.96 3.58 14.07
C LEU A 123 5.62 3.77 13.37
N ARG A 124 5.01 4.94 13.52
CA ARG A 124 3.77 5.30 12.83
C ARG A 124 3.94 6.65 12.14
N GLN A 125 3.74 6.69 10.84
CA GLN A 125 3.61 7.93 10.10
C GLN A 125 2.17 8.45 10.19
N ASP A 126 2.03 9.69 10.61
CA ASP A 126 0.73 10.37 10.63
C ASP A 126 0.23 10.61 9.19
N SER A 127 -1.08 10.85 9.04
CA SER A 127 -1.67 11.17 7.75
C SER A 127 -1.16 12.52 7.23
N GLY A 128 -1.07 12.67 5.91
CA GLY A 128 -0.58 13.91 5.30
C GLY A 128 0.02 13.70 3.91
N GLY A 129 0.42 14.80 3.25
CA GLY A 129 0.92 14.75 1.87
C GLY A 129 2.20 13.93 1.66
N LYS A 130 2.96 13.66 2.73
CA LYS A 130 4.17 12.81 2.70
C LYS A 130 3.94 11.37 3.16
N ASN A 131 2.71 11.02 3.55
CA ASN A 131 2.41 9.69 4.07
C ASN A 131 2.68 8.62 2.99
N ALA A 132 3.42 7.56 3.33
CA ALA A 132 3.82 6.53 2.37
C ALA A 132 2.65 5.76 1.74
N LEU A 133 1.49 5.73 2.41
CA LEU A 133 0.23 5.16 1.92
C LEU A 133 -0.65 6.17 1.15
N GLY A 134 -0.20 7.42 1.02
CA GLY A 134 -0.94 8.50 0.36
C GLY A 134 -2.29 8.79 1.02
N LYS A 135 -3.31 9.08 0.21
CA LYS A 135 -4.63 9.51 0.68
C LYS A 135 -5.64 8.38 0.89
N VAL A 136 -5.40 7.19 0.35
CA VAL A 136 -6.36 6.08 0.42
C VAL A 136 -5.69 4.71 0.41
N LYS A 137 -6.26 3.77 1.15
CA LYS A 137 -5.83 2.37 1.23
C LYS A 137 -7.04 1.44 1.06
N PHE A 138 -6.92 0.40 0.24
CA PHE A 138 -7.96 -0.59 -0.02
C PHE A 138 -7.61 -1.91 0.64
N MET A 139 -8.49 -2.40 1.50
CA MET A 139 -8.20 -3.51 2.39
C MET A 139 -8.95 -4.77 1.98
N PHE A 140 -8.17 -5.82 1.73
CA PHE A 140 -8.60 -7.20 1.50
C PHE A 140 -7.73 -8.08 2.42
N PRO A 141 -8.09 -8.21 3.71
CA PRO A 141 -7.28 -8.91 4.70
C PRO A 141 -6.89 -10.32 4.22
N ASN A 142 -5.59 -10.60 4.16
CA ASN A 142 -5.04 -11.82 3.59
C ASN A 142 -3.79 -12.27 4.36
N ARG A 143 -3.39 -13.54 4.17
CA ARG A 143 -2.23 -14.15 4.86
C ARG A 143 -0.88 -13.49 4.58
N PHE A 144 -0.77 -12.68 3.53
CA PHE A 144 0.46 -12.02 3.12
C PHE A 144 0.58 -10.57 3.61
N ASN A 145 -0.47 -10.03 4.25
CA ASN A 145 -0.54 -8.65 4.73
C ASN A 145 -0.29 -7.59 3.63
N VAL A 146 -0.60 -7.90 2.37
CA VAL A 146 -0.51 -6.94 1.26
C VAL A 146 -1.85 -6.25 1.01
N TYR A 147 -1.80 -5.06 0.42
CA TYR A 147 -2.97 -4.25 0.10
C TYR A 147 -2.69 -3.34 -1.10
N LEU A 148 -3.76 -2.75 -1.66
CA LEU A 148 -3.66 -1.66 -2.63
C LEU A 148 -3.65 -0.32 -1.87
N HIS A 149 -2.88 0.64 -2.31
CA HIS A 149 -2.86 1.96 -1.67
C HIS A 149 -2.38 3.07 -2.60
N ASP A 150 -2.56 4.31 -2.16
CA ASP A 150 -1.99 5.48 -2.80
C ASP A 150 -0.49 5.65 -2.48
N THR A 151 0.20 6.58 -3.13
CA THR A 151 1.59 6.92 -2.85
C THR A 151 1.87 8.40 -3.13
N PRO A 152 2.76 9.05 -2.36
CA PRO A 152 3.24 10.39 -2.70
C PRO A 152 4.20 10.36 -3.90
N SER A 153 4.80 9.20 -4.22
CA SER A 153 5.76 9.03 -5.32
C SER A 153 5.05 8.84 -6.68
N LYS A 154 4.21 9.80 -7.10
CA LYS A 154 3.40 9.72 -8.33
C LYS A 154 4.22 9.55 -9.60
N SER A 155 5.44 10.10 -9.63
CA SER A 155 6.34 10.00 -10.79
C SER A 155 6.76 8.57 -11.13
N LEU A 156 6.58 7.60 -10.22
CA LEU A 156 6.88 6.19 -10.48
C LEU A 156 5.94 5.56 -11.51
N PHE A 157 4.73 6.10 -11.70
CA PHE A 157 3.79 5.58 -12.70
C PHE A 157 4.23 5.86 -14.14
N ASN A 158 5.13 6.83 -14.35
CA ASN A 158 5.71 7.16 -15.65
C ASN A 158 6.92 6.30 -16.03
N LYS A 159 7.27 5.29 -15.21
CA LYS A 159 8.37 4.37 -15.50
C LYS A 159 7.86 3.19 -16.34
N ASP A 160 8.70 2.73 -17.26
CA ASP A 160 8.42 1.53 -18.06
C ASP A 160 8.32 0.29 -17.16
N LEU A 161 9.27 0.15 -16.23
CA LEU A 161 9.29 -0.90 -15.23
C LEU A 161 8.98 -0.36 -13.83
N ARG A 162 7.78 -0.65 -13.31
CA ARG A 162 7.25 -0.13 -12.04
C ARG A 162 7.42 -1.10 -10.87
N ILE A 163 8.65 -1.55 -10.64
CA ILE A 163 9.02 -2.54 -9.62
C ILE A 163 9.77 -1.84 -8.48
N PHE A 164 9.04 -1.21 -7.55
CA PHE A 164 9.63 -0.34 -6.53
C PHE A 164 9.08 -0.50 -5.10
N SER A 165 8.08 -1.36 -4.87
CA SER A 165 7.45 -1.49 -3.55
C SER A 165 8.03 -2.66 -2.73
N HIS A 166 7.57 -2.77 -1.48
CA HIS A 166 7.87 -3.87 -0.55
C HIS A 166 6.77 -4.95 -0.53
N GLY A 167 6.10 -5.18 -1.67
CA GLY A 167 5.09 -6.23 -1.86
C GLY A 167 3.66 -5.68 -2.01
N CYS A 168 3.31 -4.59 -1.30
CA CYS A 168 2.04 -3.89 -1.49
C CYS A 168 1.98 -3.19 -2.86
N MET A 169 0.79 -2.93 -3.38
CA MET A 169 0.59 -2.40 -4.72
C MET A 169 0.15 -0.95 -4.64
N ARG A 170 0.93 -0.05 -5.25
CA ARG A 170 0.55 1.37 -5.34
C ARG A 170 -0.28 1.57 -6.59
N VAL A 171 -1.39 2.28 -6.49
CA VAL A 171 -2.37 2.47 -7.57
C VAL A 171 -2.29 3.90 -8.11
N GLU A 172 -2.23 4.07 -9.42
CA GLU A 172 -2.34 5.37 -10.09
C GLU A 172 -3.78 5.90 -9.98
N ASN A 173 -3.93 7.20 -9.71
CA ASN A 173 -5.23 7.86 -9.53
C ASN A 173 -6.21 7.09 -8.63
N PRO A 174 -5.80 6.72 -7.40
CA PRO A 174 -6.57 5.78 -6.59
C PRO A 174 -7.91 6.35 -6.09
N LEU A 175 -8.09 7.67 -6.10
CA LEU A 175 -9.39 8.27 -5.74
C LEU A 175 -10.47 7.94 -6.78
N ASP A 176 -10.10 7.79 -8.05
CA ASP A 176 -11.03 7.37 -9.12
C ASP A 176 -11.47 5.92 -8.90
N LEU A 177 -10.53 5.06 -8.49
CA LEU A 177 -10.84 3.69 -8.07
C LEU A 177 -11.74 3.68 -6.82
N ALA A 178 -11.45 4.51 -5.82
CA ALA A 178 -12.27 4.59 -4.61
C ALA A 178 -13.70 5.05 -4.90
N GLU A 179 -13.86 6.07 -5.74
CA GLU A 179 -15.17 6.54 -6.19
C GLU A 179 -15.95 5.44 -6.90
N LEU A 180 -15.32 4.74 -7.85
CA LEU A 180 -15.97 3.63 -8.56
C LEU A 180 -16.41 2.51 -7.62
N LEU A 181 -15.56 2.12 -6.67
CA LEU A 181 -15.84 1.00 -5.75
C LEU A 181 -16.88 1.35 -4.67
N LEU A 182 -17.05 2.63 -4.35
CA LEU A 182 -17.97 3.12 -3.33
C LEU A 182 -19.23 3.78 -3.91
N ALA A 183 -19.38 3.81 -5.24
CA ALA A 183 -20.49 4.47 -5.92
C ALA A 183 -21.86 4.00 -5.40
N ASP A 184 -22.06 2.69 -5.26
CA ASP A 184 -23.31 2.09 -4.76
C ASP A 184 -23.56 2.38 -3.27
N GLN A 185 -22.55 2.88 -2.55
CA GLN A 185 -22.65 3.32 -1.15
C GLN A 185 -22.86 4.84 -1.03
N GLY A 186 -23.10 5.55 -2.14
CA GLY A 186 -23.36 6.99 -2.15
C GLY A 186 -22.11 7.84 -1.87
N TRP A 187 -20.92 7.34 -2.21
CA TRP A 187 -19.69 8.15 -2.18
C TRP A 187 -19.45 8.80 -3.54
N SER A 188 -19.66 10.12 -3.60
CA SER A 188 -19.27 10.94 -4.74
C SER A 188 -17.82 11.40 -4.61
N ARG A 189 -17.19 11.83 -5.72
CA ARG A 189 -15.88 12.49 -5.69
C ARG A 189 -15.80 13.62 -4.67
N ALA A 190 -16.79 14.51 -4.67
CA ALA A 190 -16.82 15.66 -3.75
C ALA A 190 -16.78 15.23 -2.27
N ARG A 191 -17.49 14.15 -1.91
CA ARG A 191 -17.49 13.60 -0.55
C ARG A 191 -16.15 12.97 -0.18
N ILE A 192 -15.51 12.29 -1.14
CA ILE A 192 -14.16 11.74 -0.94
C ILE A 192 -13.19 12.88 -0.71
N ASP A 193 -13.20 13.90 -1.56
CA ASP A 193 -12.29 15.04 -1.49
C ASP A 193 -12.43 15.79 -0.16
N SER A 194 -13.67 16.02 0.32
CA SER A 194 -13.90 16.65 1.64
C SER A 194 -13.43 15.80 2.82
N THR A 195 -13.35 14.47 2.66
CA THR A 195 -12.88 13.54 3.71
C THR A 195 -11.35 13.53 3.79
N ILE A 196 -10.67 13.84 2.68
CA ILE A 196 -9.20 13.79 2.59
C ILE A 196 -8.51 15.16 2.65
N ALA A 197 -9.31 16.24 2.63
CA ALA A 197 -8.86 17.63 2.72
C ALA A 197 -8.08 17.92 4.02
#